data_AF-A0A968MR75-F1
#
_entry.id   AF-A0A968MR75-F1
#
_cell.length_a   1.000
_cell.length_b   1.000
_cell.length_c   1.000
_cell.angle_alpha   90.00
_cell.angle_beta   90.00
_cell.angle_gamma   90.00
#
_symmetry.space_group_name_H-M   'P 1'
#
loop_
_entity.id
_entity.type
_entity.pdbx_description
1 polymer ?
#
loop_
_entity_poly.entity_id
_entity_poly.type
_entity_poly.pdbx_seq_one_letter_code
_entity_poly.pdbx_strand_id
1 'polypeptide(L)'
;MIKIFYSIRAKLLAIIAIIIALFLVSYIMIYNSRYLAGDIVKQASRIKNLQLYPELMRNQFNLFLEKEVINPELYQIEKSPLLDSVGALSKRFSAILDSLDKSGYTGQPLSLGKIKALNQGIIRFQKGNQELLREFMDRGFQQTGRAGNWYRQGEYLENYLAALKNPALLKNWINVRKFEFRYNLDHSHITIEALTGEAIKLKASIASSDVNLTRGIPESDRLRVLSELDKYLEAVLNVRNKDKMLGYGSNEGLIGKQLDLLNTVSAKSKNLGLEIEEQINTHVKSSF
;
A
#
# COMPACT_ATOMS: atom_id res chain seq x y z
N MET A 1 -7.10 -81.95 39.28
CA MET A 1 -6.57 -80.63 39.71
C MET A 1 -5.79 -79.90 38.60
N ILE A 2 -4.81 -80.53 37.94
CA ILE A 2 -3.92 -79.88 36.94
C ILE A 2 -4.67 -79.26 35.73
N LYS A 3 -5.72 -79.91 35.20
CA LYS A 3 -6.53 -79.38 34.08
C LYS A 3 -7.34 -78.13 34.45
N ILE A 4 -7.77 -77.99 35.71
CA ILE A 4 -8.55 -76.84 36.19
C ILE A 4 -7.65 -75.59 36.27
N PHE A 5 -6.41 -75.75 36.76
CA PHE A 5 -5.42 -74.68 36.80
C PHE A 5 -5.00 -74.18 35.41
N TYR A 6 -4.89 -75.08 34.42
CA TYR A 6 -4.63 -74.69 33.02
C TYR A 6 -5.79 -73.86 32.44
N SER A 7 -7.04 -74.25 32.70
CA SER A 7 -8.24 -73.49 32.31
C SER A 7 -8.30 -72.10 32.96
N ILE A 8 -7.93 -71.99 34.25
CA ILE A 8 -7.92 -70.71 34.98
C ILE A 8 -6.80 -69.79 34.46
N ARG A 9 -5.58 -70.31 34.24
CA ARG A 9 -4.45 -69.56 33.67
C ARG A 9 -4.73 -69.04 32.26
N ALA A 10 -5.35 -69.86 31.41
CA ALA A 10 -5.73 -69.44 30.06
C ALA A 10 -6.78 -68.31 30.07
N LYS A 11 -7.77 -68.38 30.96
CA LYS A 11 -8.77 -67.29 31.14
C LYS A 11 -8.13 -66.01 31.68
N LEU A 12 -7.19 -66.11 32.63
CA LEU A 12 -6.42 -64.97 33.13
C LEU A 12 -5.59 -64.30 32.04
N LEU A 13 -4.89 -65.08 31.21
CA LEU A 13 -4.13 -64.55 30.06
C LEU A 13 -5.04 -63.87 29.03
N ALA A 14 -6.22 -64.43 28.75
CA ALA A 14 -7.19 -63.81 27.86
C ALA A 14 -7.72 -62.47 28.40
N ILE A 15 -8.02 -62.40 29.72
CA ILE A 15 -8.42 -61.14 30.38
C ILE A 15 -7.30 -60.10 30.29
N ILE A 16 -6.05 -60.49 30.58
CA ILE A 16 -4.90 -59.59 30.46
C ILE A 16 -4.73 -59.08 29.02
N ALA A 17 -4.88 -59.94 28.02
CA ALA A 17 -4.82 -59.54 26.61
C ALA A 17 -5.94 -58.57 26.21
N ILE A 18 -7.17 -58.79 26.69
CA ILE A 18 -8.30 -57.87 26.48
C ILE A 18 -8.02 -56.52 27.13
N ILE A 19 -7.51 -56.50 28.36
CA ILE A 19 -7.14 -55.26 29.07
C ILE A 19 -6.06 -54.51 28.29
N ILE A 20 -5.00 -55.19 27.83
CA ILE A 20 -3.95 -54.57 27.02
C ILE A 20 -4.52 -54.00 25.71
N ALA A 21 -5.39 -54.73 25.01
CA ALA A 21 -6.02 -54.26 23.79
C ALA A 21 -6.89 -53.01 24.04
N LEU A 22 -7.67 -52.99 25.12
CA LEU A 22 -8.47 -51.83 25.53
C LEU A 22 -7.61 -50.61 25.89
N PHE A 23 -6.49 -50.83 26.57
CA PHE A 23 -5.50 -49.77 26.82
C PHE A 23 -4.91 -49.22 25.52
N LEU A 24 -4.60 -50.10 24.56
CA LEU A 24 -4.03 -49.70 23.27
C LEU A 24 -5.03 -48.89 22.44
N VAL A 25 -6.30 -49.33 22.38
CA VAL A 25 -7.39 -48.60 21.72
C VAL A 25 -7.60 -47.25 22.40
N SER A 26 -7.66 -47.21 23.74
CA SER A 26 -7.82 -45.96 24.49
C SER A 26 -6.65 -45.00 24.26
N TYR A 27 -5.42 -45.52 24.22
CA TYR A 27 -4.23 -44.73 23.93
C TYR A 27 -4.27 -44.15 22.52
N ILE A 28 -4.65 -44.94 21.50
CA ILE A 28 -4.81 -44.48 20.12
C ILE A 28 -5.90 -43.40 20.04
N MET A 29 -7.04 -43.57 20.70
CA MET A 29 -8.11 -42.56 20.72
C MET A 29 -7.68 -41.25 21.41
N ILE A 30 -6.95 -41.33 22.53
CA ILE A 30 -6.42 -40.15 23.23
C ILE A 30 -5.34 -39.45 22.39
N TYR A 31 -4.45 -40.21 21.77
CA TYR A 31 -3.40 -39.68 20.92
C TYR A 31 -3.99 -38.97 19.69
N ASN A 32 -4.94 -39.62 19.01
CA ASN A 32 -5.62 -39.04 17.85
C ASN A 32 -6.45 -37.80 18.23
N SER A 33 -7.17 -37.81 19.35
CA SER A 33 -7.95 -36.65 19.79
C SER A 33 -7.06 -35.45 20.16
N ARG A 34 -5.90 -35.68 20.80
CA ARG A 34 -4.92 -34.62 21.10
C ARG A 34 -4.26 -34.08 19.84
N TYR A 35 -3.92 -34.95 18.90
CA TYR A 35 -3.34 -34.55 17.62
C TYR A 35 -4.34 -33.70 16.81
N LEU A 36 -5.59 -34.17 16.70
CA LEU A 36 -6.68 -33.46 16.01
C LEU A 36 -6.94 -32.09 16.65
N ALA A 37 -7.02 -32.02 17.98
CA ALA A 37 -7.21 -30.76 18.71
C ALA A 37 -6.06 -29.77 18.47
N GLY A 38 -4.81 -30.24 18.49
CA GLY A 38 -3.64 -29.41 18.21
C GLY A 38 -3.62 -28.86 16.79
N ASP A 39 -4.00 -29.67 15.81
CA ASP A 39 -4.08 -29.27 14.40
C ASP A 39 -5.21 -28.27 14.15
N ILE A 40 -6.40 -28.48 14.73
CA ILE A 40 -7.53 -27.53 14.65
C ILE A 40 -7.13 -26.16 15.20
N VAL A 41 -6.49 -26.09 16.37
CA VAL A 41 -6.01 -24.82 16.96
C VAL A 41 -5.02 -24.12 16.03
N LYS A 42 -4.12 -24.88 15.41
CA LYS A 42 -3.14 -24.34 14.45
C LYS A 42 -3.82 -23.77 13.21
N GLN A 43 -4.80 -24.45 12.65
CA GLN A 43 -5.55 -23.94 11.49
C GLN A 43 -6.40 -22.72 11.86
N ALA A 44 -7.09 -22.73 13.00
CA ALA A 44 -7.86 -21.58 13.49
C ALA A 44 -6.98 -20.34 13.65
N SER A 45 -5.76 -20.49 14.18
CA SER A 45 -4.78 -19.40 14.26
C SER A 45 -4.38 -18.87 12.89
N ARG A 46 -4.16 -19.75 11.90
CA ARG A 46 -3.83 -19.36 10.53
C ARG A 46 -4.98 -18.62 9.86
N ILE A 47 -6.22 -19.07 10.03
CA ILE A 47 -7.42 -18.42 9.47
C ILE A 47 -7.62 -17.03 10.09
N LYS A 48 -7.50 -16.92 11.41
CA LYS A 48 -7.53 -15.63 12.10
C LYS A 48 -6.51 -14.66 11.51
N ASN A 49 -5.27 -15.13 11.33
CA ASN A 49 -4.22 -14.32 10.75
C ASN A 49 -4.47 -13.99 9.27
N LEU A 50 -5.02 -14.92 8.49
CA LEU A 50 -5.38 -14.73 7.09
C LEU A 50 -6.34 -13.53 6.91
N GLN A 51 -7.23 -13.31 7.88
CA GLN A 51 -8.15 -12.17 7.90
C GLN A 51 -7.50 -10.89 8.44
N LEU A 52 -6.62 -11.01 9.45
CA LEU A 52 -6.00 -9.87 10.13
C LEU A 52 -4.92 -9.14 9.30
N TYR A 53 -4.05 -9.88 8.61
CA TYR A 53 -2.89 -9.27 7.93
C TYR A 53 -3.28 -8.25 6.84
N PRO A 54 -4.30 -8.47 5.99
CA PRO A 54 -4.76 -7.46 5.04
C PRO A 54 -5.18 -6.14 5.70
N GLU A 55 -5.84 -6.21 6.85
CA GLU A 55 -6.24 -5.03 7.62
C GLU A 55 -5.03 -4.30 8.20
N LEU A 56 -4.08 -5.03 8.78
CA LEU A 56 -2.83 -4.44 9.28
C LEU A 56 -2.03 -3.77 8.15
N MET A 57 -1.94 -4.39 6.98
CA MET A 57 -1.28 -3.81 5.80
C MET A 57 -1.97 -2.51 5.37
N ARG A 58 -3.30 -2.49 5.34
CA ARG A 58 -4.09 -1.29 5.03
C ARG A 58 -3.84 -0.16 6.03
N ASN A 59 -3.85 -0.47 7.33
CA ASN A 59 -3.63 0.54 8.37
C ASN A 59 -2.23 1.16 8.26
N GLN A 60 -1.19 0.34 8.04
CA GLN A 60 0.17 0.84 7.86
C GLN A 60 0.32 1.64 6.55
N PHE A 61 -0.32 1.21 5.47
CA PHE A 61 -0.33 1.94 4.20
C PHE A 61 -1.02 3.30 4.32
N ASN A 62 -2.16 3.38 5.00
CA ASN A 62 -2.85 4.65 5.25
C ASN A 62 -1.98 5.59 6.11
N LEU A 63 -1.33 5.06 7.16
CA LEU A 63 -0.41 5.86 7.95
C LEU A 63 0.77 6.40 7.12
N PHE A 64 1.27 5.63 6.16
CA PHE A 64 2.31 6.10 5.22
C PHE A 64 1.82 7.32 4.44
N LEU A 65 0.62 7.24 3.86
CA LEU A 65 0.01 8.33 3.11
C LEU A 65 -0.26 9.57 3.97
N GLU A 66 -0.70 9.37 5.21
CA GLU A 66 -1.07 10.46 6.12
C GLU A 66 0.14 11.14 6.77
N LYS A 67 1.22 10.39 7.05
CA LYS A 67 2.32 10.88 7.91
C LYS A 67 3.64 11.05 7.20
N GLU A 68 4.02 10.13 6.31
CA GLU A 68 5.34 10.15 5.70
C GLU A 68 5.37 10.91 4.39
N VAL A 69 4.32 10.81 3.57
CA VAL A 69 4.24 11.47 2.27
C VAL A 69 4.28 13.01 2.38
N ILE A 70 3.81 13.58 3.50
CA ILE A 70 3.89 15.02 3.77
C ILE A 70 5.10 15.40 4.64
N ASN A 71 5.92 14.43 5.06
CA ASN A 71 7.10 14.68 5.87
C ASN A 71 8.33 14.93 4.94
N PRO A 72 9.00 16.10 5.05
CA PRO A 72 10.22 16.38 4.29
C PRO A 72 11.32 15.33 4.45
N GLU A 73 11.42 14.67 5.61
CA GLU A 73 12.46 13.68 5.90
C GLU A 73 12.41 12.50 4.93
N LEU A 74 11.21 12.01 4.56
CA LEU A 74 11.04 10.92 3.59
C LEU A 74 11.84 11.18 2.30
N TYR A 75 11.81 12.44 1.84
CA TYR A 75 12.42 12.86 0.60
C TYR A 75 13.93 13.14 0.69
N GLN A 76 14.50 13.11 1.90
CA GLN A 76 15.94 13.29 2.12
C GLN A 76 16.64 11.95 2.34
N ILE A 77 16.01 11.04 3.08
CA ILE A 77 16.61 9.74 3.44
C ILE A 77 16.12 8.58 2.58
N GLU A 78 15.07 8.80 1.78
CA GLU A 78 14.46 7.84 0.85
C GLU A 78 14.04 6.51 1.49
N LYS A 79 13.75 6.54 2.80
CA LYS A 79 13.38 5.38 3.61
C LYS A 79 12.03 5.60 4.24
N SER A 80 11.19 4.58 4.19
CA SER A 80 9.83 4.59 4.73
C SER A 80 9.65 3.44 5.71
N PRO A 81 9.76 3.68 7.03
CA PRO A 81 9.47 2.68 8.05
C PRO A 81 8.07 2.06 7.90
N LEU A 82 7.08 2.85 7.49
CA LEU A 82 5.71 2.37 7.30
C LEU A 82 5.59 1.46 6.07
N LEU A 83 6.20 1.79 4.93
CA LEU A 83 6.21 0.87 3.77
C LEU A 83 7.07 -0.37 4.02
N ASP A 84 8.16 -0.25 4.77
CA ASP A 84 8.96 -1.40 5.20
C ASP A 84 8.13 -2.35 6.08
N SER A 85 7.33 -1.79 6.99
CA SER A 85 6.34 -2.53 7.80
C SER A 85 5.30 -3.23 6.93
N VAL A 86 4.72 -2.54 5.94
CA VAL A 86 3.81 -3.16 4.95
C VAL A 86 4.48 -4.32 4.21
N GLY A 87 5.74 -4.15 3.81
CA GLY A 87 6.54 -5.19 3.17
C GLY A 87 6.76 -6.42 4.07
N ALA A 88 7.06 -6.19 5.35
CA ALA A 88 7.21 -7.26 6.34
C ALA A 88 5.90 -8.01 6.60
N LEU A 89 4.78 -7.30 6.74
CA LEU A 89 3.44 -7.89 6.88
C LEU A 89 3.07 -8.72 5.65
N SER A 90 3.35 -8.22 4.44
CA SER A 90 3.12 -8.93 3.18
C SER A 90 3.89 -10.26 3.11
N LYS A 91 5.16 -10.27 3.58
CA LYS A 91 5.97 -11.50 3.66
C LYS A 91 5.38 -12.50 4.65
N ARG A 92 4.95 -12.05 5.83
CA ARG A 92 4.31 -12.91 6.84
C ARG A 92 3.00 -13.49 6.34
N PHE A 93 2.20 -12.68 5.64
CA PHE A 93 0.95 -13.11 5.05
C PHE A 93 1.17 -14.16 3.95
N SER A 94 2.17 -13.98 3.09
CA SER A 94 2.58 -14.99 2.09
C SER A 94 3.02 -16.30 2.76
N ALA A 95 3.79 -16.23 3.85
CA ALA A 95 4.20 -17.42 4.58
C ALA A 95 3.02 -18.19 5.20
N ILE A 96 1.95 -17.50 5.61
CA ILE A 96 0.71 -18.14 6.07
C ILE A 96 0.02 -18.85 4.92
N LEU A 97 -0.11 -18.20 3.76
CA LEU A 97 -0.70 -18.77 2.56
C LEU A 97 0.05 -20.03 2.11
N ASP A 98 1.38 -19.99 2.08
CA ASP A 98 2.22 -21.15 1.75
C ASP A 98 2.09 -22.28 2.79
N SER A 99 1.82 -21.93 4.05
CA SER A 99 1.58 -22.90 5.12
C SER A 99 0.20 -23.54 5.05
N LEU A 100 -0.78 -22.83 4.52
CA LEU A 100 -2.13 -23.31 4.23
C LEU A 100 -2.15 -24.18 2.97
N ASP A 101 -1.39 -23.82 1.94
CA ASP A 101 -1.21 -24.62 0.71
C ASP A 101 -0.67 -26.02 1.03
N LYS A 102 0.22 -26.09 2.02
CA LYS A 102 0.81 -27.35 2.51
C LYS A 102 -0.07 -28.08 3.54
N SER A 103 -1.22 -27.52 3.93
CA SER A 103 -2.13 -28.16 4.87
C SER A 103 -3.13 -29.05 4.14
N GLY A 104 -3.48 -30.21 4.71
CA GLY A 104 -4.46 -31.12 4.10
C GLY A 104 -5.88 -30.56 3.99
N TYR A 105 -6.18 -29.45 4.67
CA TYR A 105 -7.48 -28.74 4.67
C TYR A 105 -7.64 -27.75 3.51
N THR A 106 -6.75 -27.80 2.52
CA THR A 106 -6.86 -27.01 1.29
C THR A 106 -6.77 -27.90 0.05
N GLY A 107 -6.79 -29.23 0.23
CA GLY A 107 -6.56 -30.22 -0.83
C GLY A 107 -7.57 -30.22 -1.97
N GLN A 108 -8.57 -29.34 -1.95
CA GLN A 108 -9.45 -29.10 -3.09
C GLN A 108 -8.82 -28.15 -4.11
N PRO A 109 -8.90 -28.44 -5.43
CA PRO A 109 -8.31 -27.60 -6.48
C PRO A 109 -8.73 -26.12 -6.44
N LEU A 110 -9.97 -25.83 -6.00
CA LEU A 110 -10.49 -24.47 -5.88
C LEU A 110 -9.77 -23.66 -4.80
N SER A 111 -9.46 -24.26 -3.65
CA SER A 111 -8.76 -23.60 -2.54
C SER A 111 -7.30 -23.30 -2.92
N LEU A 112 -6.63 -24.21 -3.61
CA LEU A 112 -5.26 -24.01 -4.13
C LEU A 112 -5.20 -22.85 -5.14
N GLY A 113 -6.18 -22.77 -6.04
CA GLY A 113 -6.31 -21.65 -6.99
C GLY A 113 -6.47 -20.30 -6.28
N LYS A 114 -7.25 -20.26 -5.18
CA LYS A 114 -7.45 -19.04 -4.37
C LYS A 114 -6.17 -18.63 -3.63
N ILE A 115 -5.42 -19.57 -3.06
CA ILE A 115 -4.14 -19.31 -2.39
C ILE A 115 -3.14 -18.70 -3.37
N LYS A 116 -2.98 -19.31 -4.55
CA LYS A 116 -2.10 -18.79 -5.61
C LYS A 116 -2.52 -17.38 -6.04
N ALA A 117 -3.82 -17.14 -6.22
CA ALA A 117 -4.34 -15.83 -6.59
C ALA A 117 -4.08 -14.76 -5.50
N LEU A 118 -4.20 -15.13 -4.22
CA LEU A 118 -3.87 -14.26 -3.09
C LEU A 118 -2.36 -13.92 -3.07
N ASN A 119 -1.49 -14.93 -3.20
CA ASN A 119 -0.04 -14.73 -3.28
C ASN A 119 0.34 -13.79 -4.44
N GLN A 120 -0.27 -13.96 -5.61
CA GLN A 120 -0.07 -13.04 -6.74
C GLN A 120 -0.57 -11.61 -6.43
N GLY A 121 -1.69 -11.48 -5.73
CA GLY A 121 -2.20 -10.19 -5.25
C GLY A 121 -1.22 -9.48 -4.32
N ILE A 122 -0.64 -10.19 -3.36
CA ILE A 122 0.37 -9.65 -2.44
C ILE A 122 1.63 -9.21 -3.20
N ILE A 123 2.12 -10.04 -4.13
CA ILE A 123 3.30 -9.71 -4.93
C ILE A 123 3.06 -8.44 -5.76
N ARG A 124 1.87 -8.30 -6.37
CA ARG A 124 1.49 -7.10 -7.10
C ARG A 124 1.42 -5.88 -6.18
N PHE A 125 0.89 -6.06 -4.97
CA PHE A 125 0.78 -4.99 -3.97
C PHE A 125 2.16 -4.51 -3.50
N GLN A 126 3.06 -5.44 -3.21
CA GLN A 126 4.46 -5.12 -2.86
C GLN A 126 5.18 -4.34 -3.96
N LYS A 127 5.06 -4.80 -5.21
CA LYS A 127 5.63 -4.10 -6.37
C LYS A 127 5.05 -2.71 -6.54
N GLY A 128 3.73 -2.58 -6.37
CA GLY A 128 3.04 -1.31 -6.43
C GLY A 128 3.48 -0.32 -5.36
N ASN A 129 3.77 -0.79 -4.14
CA ASN A 129 4.32 0.06 -3.07
C ASN A 129 5.74 0.56 -3.38
N GLN A 130 6.58 -0.26 -4.00
CA GLN A 130 7.90 0.18 -4.47
C GLN A 130 7.79 1.23 -5.58
N GLU A 131 6.88 1.02 -6.52
CA GLU A 131 6.58 1.99 -7.57
C GLU A 131 6.06 3.30 -6.96
N LEU A 132 5.10 3.24 -6.03
CA LEU A 132 4.58 4.41 -5.31
C LEU A 132 5.69 5.21 -4.63
N LEU A 133 6.57 4.55 -3.88
CA LEU A 133 7.68 5.23 -3.22
C LEU A 133 8.55 5.96 -4.25
N ARG A 134 8.93 5.27 -5.33
CA ARG A 134 9.71 5.87 -6.41
C ARG A 134 9.03 7.10 -7.02
N GLU A 135 7.72 7.03 -7.26
CA GLU A 135 6.96 8.15 -7.84
C GLU A 135 6.79 9.31 -6.86
N PHE A 136 6.64 9.05 -5.56
CA PHE A 136 6.72 10.10 -4.55
C PHE A 136 8.10 10.76 -4.57
N MET A 137 9.19 10.00 -4.60
CA MET A 137 10.54 10.54 -4.63
C MET A 137 10.81 11.39 -5.89
N ASP A 138 10.38 10.95 -7.07
CA ASP A 138 10.51 11.72 -8.32
C ASP A 138 9.66 13.00 -8.30
N ARG A 139 8.43 12.92 -7.77
CA ARG A 139 7.58 14.10 -7.55
C ARG A 139 8.25 15.08 -6.58
N GLY A 140 8.85 14.57 -5.51
CA GLY A 140 9.61 15.31 -4.52
C GLY A 140 8.76 16.21 -3.61
N PHE A 141 9.43 16.89 -2.68
CA PHE A 141 8.81 17.84 -1.76
C PHE A 141 9.69 19.08 -1.59
N GLN A 142 9.11 20.26 -1.83
CA GLN A 142 9.65 21.63 -1.66
C GLN A 142 11.08 21.93 -2.15
N GLN A 143 12.07 21.16 -1.71
CA GLN A 143 13.48 21.28 -2.04
C GLN A 143 13.98 20.14 -2.95
N THR A 144 13.25 19.03 -3.03
CA THR A 144 13.65 17.82 -3.78
C THR A 144 12.76 17.54 -4.99
N GLY A 145 13.26 16.71 -5.91
CA GLY A 145 12.52 16.24 -7.07
C GLY A 145 11.96 17.35 -7.97
N ARG A 146 10.86 17.04 -8.68
CA ARG A 146 10.18 17.96 -9.60
C ARG A 146 9.56 19.15 -8.89
N ALA A 147 8.96 18.92 -7.72
CA ALA A 147 8.41 19.98 -6.89
C ALA A 147 9.50 21.00 -6.53
N GLY A 148 10.65 20.54 -6.05
CA GLY A 148 11.76 21.44 -5.71
C GLY A 148 12.33 22.22 -6.89
N ASN A 149 12.35 21.63 -8.10
CA ASN A 149 12.69 22.38 -9.30
C ASN A 149 11.68 23.51 -9.55
N TRP A 150 10.38 23.20 -9.46
CA TRP A 150 9.33 24.19 -9.62
C TRP A 150 9.46 25.38 -8.64
N TYR A 151 9.70 25.12 -7.34
CA TYR A 151 9.91 26.19 -6.36
C TYR A 151 11.12 27.07 -6.69
N ARG A 152 12.26 26.46 -7.06
CA ARG A 152 13.48 27.19 -7.42
C ARG A 152 13.27 28.07 -8.66
N GLN A 153 12.55 27.57 -9.67
CA GLN A 153 12.22 28.38 -10.85
C GLN A 153 11.34 29.57 -10.49
N GLY A 154 10.37 29.36 -9.60
CA GLY A 154 9.50 30.44 -9.16
C GLY A 154 10.23 31.51 -8.34
N GLU A 155 11.11 31.10 -7.43
CA GLU A 155 11.97 32.01 -6.67
C GLU A 155 12.95 32.77 -7.56
N TYR A 156 13.57 32.09 -8.52
CA TYR A 156 14.45 32.71 -9.50
C TYR A 156 13.73 33.82 -10.30
N LEU A 157 12.54 33.51 -10.81
CA LEU A 157 11.75 34.48 -11.56
C LEU A 157 11.32 35.66 -10.68
N GLU A 158 10.91 35.42 -9.43
CA GLU A 158 10.58 36.49 -8.48
C GLU A 158 11.74 37.46 -8.26
N ASN A 159 12.93 36.93 -8.01
CA ASN A 159 14.15 37.72 -7.80
C ASN A 159 14.54 38.49 -9.06
N TYR A 160 14.43 37.87 -10.24
CA TYR A 160 14.70 38.53 -11.51
C TYR A 160 13.72 39.68 -11.77
N LEU A 161 12.42 39.47 -11.55
CA LEU A 161 11.39 40.50 -11.71
C LEU A 161 11.57 41.67 -10.73
N ALA A 162 11.99 41.40 -9.49
CA ALA A 162 12.32 42.44 -8.52
C ALA A 162 13.51 43.30 -8.99
N ALA A 163 14.52 42.69 -9.62
CA ALA A 163 15.69 43.38 -10.16
C ALA A 163 15.35 44.31 -11.34
N LEU A 164 14.30 43.99 -12.13
CA LEU A 164 13.81 44.83 -13.23
C LEU A 164 13.16 46.15 -12.77
N LYS A 165 12.90 46.31 -11.46
CA LYS A 165 12.26 47.49 -10.87
C LYS A 165 10.91 47.85 -11.53
N ASN A 166 10.16 46.84 -12.00
CA ASN A 166 8.80 47.00 -12.53
C ASN A 166 7.76 46.48 -11.51
N PRO A 167 7.07 47.38 -10.77
CA PRO A 167 6.15 46.99 -9.72
C PRO A 167 4.90 46.27 -10.24
N ALA A 168 4.43 46.62 -11.45
CA ALA A 168 3.23 46.03 -12.03
C ALA A 168 3.46 44.56 -12.37
N LEU A 169 4.60 44.25 -13.00
CA LEU A 169 4.98 42.89 -13.34
C LEU A 169 5.22 42.03 -12.09
N LEU A 170 5.96 42.56 -11.12
CA LEU A 170 6.20 41.89 -9.83
C LEU A 170 4.89 41.62 -9.07
N LYS A 171 3.96 42.59 -9.03
CA LYS A 171 2.66 42.40 -8.37
C LYS A 171 1.85 41.27 -9.02
N ASN A 172 1.84 41.18 -10.35
CA ASN A 172 1.12 40.12 -11.05
C ASN A 172 1.77 38.75 -10.81
N TRP A 173 3.11 38.69 -10.80
CA TRP A 173 3.83 37.48 -10.43
C TRP A 173 3.54 37.02 -9.00
N ILE A 174 3.53 37.93 -8.02
CA ILE A 174 3.15 37.61 -6.64
C ILE A 174 1.73 37.05 -6.56
N ASN A 175 0.79 37.53 -7.40
CA ASN A 175 -0.55 36.97 -7.46
C ASN A 175 -0.56 35.53 -7.99
N VAL A 176 0.29 35.19 -8.97
CA VAL A 176 0.50 33.79 -9.41
C VAL A 176 1.04 32.95 -8.24
N ARG A 177 2.07 33.44 -7.54
CA ARG A 177 2.70 32.75 -6.40
C ARG A 177 1.75 32.49 -5.22
N LYS A 178 0.71 33.32 -5.04
CA LYS A 178 -0.35 33.03 -4.04
C LYS A 178 -1.09 31.73 -4.32
N PHE A 179 -1.33 31.38 -5.59
CA PHE A 179 -1.97 30.12 -5.93
C PHE A 179 -1.05 28.93 -5.67
N GLU A 180 0.25 29.08 -5.91
CA GLU A 180 1.24 28.06 -5.53
C GLU A 180 1.23 27.82 -4.02
N PHE A 181 1.26 28.89 -3.22
CA PHE A 181 1.17 28.78 -1.77
C PHE A 181 -0.11 28.08 -1.30
N ARG A 182 -1.27 28.42 -1.88
CA ARG A 182 -2.54 27.76 -1.59
C ARG A 182 -2.50 26.27 -1.96
N TYR A 183 -1.96 25.95 -3.13
CA TYR A 183 -1.82 24.56 -3.58
C TYR A 183 -0.96 23.74 -2.60
N ASN A 184 0.07 24.34 -2.01
CA ASN A 184 0.90 23.65 -1.01
C ASN A 184 0.18 23.37 0.31
N LEU A 185 -0.88 24.13 0.61
CA LEU A 185 -1.72 23.90 1.78
C LEU A 185 -2.81 22.86 1.51
N ASP A 186 -3.45 22.93 0.34
CA ASP A 186 -4.67 22.17 0.04
C ASP A 186 -4.46 20.96 -0.89
N HIS A 187 -3.32 20.88 -1.59
CA HIS A 187 -3.00 19.89 -2.63
C HIS A 187 -4.13 19.68 -3.65
N SER A 188 -4.88 20.75 -3.96
CA SER A 188 -6.10 20.69 -4.75
C SER A 188 -5.84 20.80 -6.26
N HIS A 189 -6.52 19.94 -7.02
CA HIS A 189 -6.48 19.99 -8.48
C HIS A 189 -6.97 21.35 -9.03
N ILE A 190 -8.00 21.90 -8.38
CA ILE A 190 -8.58 23.19 -8.79
C ILE A 190 -7.54 24.30 -8.60
N THR A 191 -6.75 24.23 -7.52
CA THR A 191 -5.75 25.26 -7.20
C THR A 191 -4.57 25.23 -8.17
N ILE A 192 -4.09 24.05 -8.58
CA ILE A 192 -3.03 23.94 -9.59
C ILE A 192 -3.49 24.33 -11.00
N GLU A 193 -4.78 24.13 -11.33
CA GLU A 193 -5.36 24.63 -12.57
C GLU A 193 -5.48 26.15 -12.58
N ALA A 194 -5.95 26.74 -11.48
CA ALA A 194 -6.01 28.20 -11.31
C ALA A 194 -4.61 28.83 -11.41
N LEU A 195 -3.61 28.25 -10.74
CA LEU A 195 -2.21 28.66 -10.86
C LEU A 195 -1.75 28.68 -12.32
N THR A 196 -1.97 27.58 -13.04
CA THR A 196 -1.55 27.44 -14.44
C THR A 196 -2.24 28.49 -15.31
N GLY A 197 -3.54 28.71 -15.09
CA GLY A 197 -4.32 29.73 -15.81
C GLY A 197 -3.80 31.15 -15.58
N GLU A 198 -3.47 31.52 -14.35
CA GLU A 198 -2.93 32.85 -14.02
C GLU A 198 -1.53 33.06 -14.59
N ALA A 199 -0.66 32.05 -14.55
CA ALA A 199 0.66 32.11 -15.18
C ALA A 199 0.58 32.27 -16.71
N ILE A 200 -0.35 31.57 -17.38
CA ILE A 200 -0.59 31.71 -18.82
C ILE A 200 -1.11 33.11 -19.16
N LYS A 201 -2.06 33.65 -18.38
CA LYS A 201 -2.56 35.02 -18.58
C LYS A 201 -1.43 36.04 -18.47
N LEU A 202 -0.59 35.93 -17.45
CA LEU A 202 0.56 36.80 -17.27
C LEU A 202 1.51 36.74 -18.48
N LYS A 203 1.84 35.53 -18.94
CA LYS A 203 2.66 35.32 -20.15
C LYS A 203 2.05 36.02 -21.36
N ALA A 204 0.74 35.86 -21.58
CA ALA A 204 0.04 36.46 -22.71
C ALA A 204 0.08 38.00 -22.66
N SER A 205 -0.16 38.60 -21.50
CA SER A 205 -0.12 40.06 -21.35
C SER A 205 1.29 40.65 -21.56
N ILE A 206 2.34 39.92 -21.17
CA ILE A 206 3.73 40.32 -21.44
C ILE A 206 4.04 40.21 -22.94
N ALA A 207 3.60 39.12 -23.59
CA ALA A 207 3.81 38.88 -25.02
C ALA A 207 3.07 39.89 -25.90
N SER A 208 1.86 40.30 -25.53
CA SER A 208 1.09 41.33 -26.23
C SER A 208 1.60 42.74 -26.00
N SER A 209 2.69 42.91 -25.25
CA SER A 209 3.25 44.22 -24.89
C SER A 209 2.23 45.12 -24.18
N ASP A 210 1.46 44.58 -23.24
CA ASP A 210 0.56 45.40 -22.42
C ASP A 210 1.36 46.54 -21.78
N VAL A 211 1.04 47.76 -22.20
CA VAL A 211 1.78 48.98 -21.87
C VAL A 211 1.85 49.17 -20.35
N ASN A 212 0.84 48.73 -19.59
CA ASN A 212 0.84 48.87 -18.13
C ASN A 212 1.82 47.90 -17.45
N LEU A 213 2.10 46.76 -18.07
CA LEU A 213 2.97 45.72 -17.53
C LEU A 213 4.41 45.84 -18.02
N THR A 214 4.62 46.19 -19.28
CA THR A 214 5.94 46.16 -19.91
C THR A 214 6.60 47.54 -20.02
N ARG A 215 5.99 48.60 -19.47
CA ARG A 215 6.56 49.95 -19.49
C ARG A 215 7.97 49.96 -18.91
N GLY A 216 8.92 50.50 -19.67
CA GLY A 216 10.31 50.66 -19.24
C GLY A 216 11.11 49.35 -19.15
N ILE A 217 10.57 48.22 -19.62
CA ILE A 217 11.31 46.97 -19.71
C ILE A 217 11.92 46.85 -21.11
N PRO A 218 13.25 46.66 -21.24
CA PRO A 218 13.88 46.37 -22.51
C PRO A 218 13.36 45.09 -23.16
N GLU A 219 13.38 45.03 -24.49
CA GLU A 219 12.94 43.85 -25.26
C GLU A 219 13.66 42.56 -24.83
N SER A 220 14.98 42.65 -24.61
CA SER A 220 15.79 41.51 -24.17
C SER A 220 15.34 40.94 -22.82
N ASP A 221 15.02 41.81 -21.86
CA ASP A 221 14.54 41.39 -20.54
C ASP A 221 13.13 40.81 -20.64
N ARG A 222 12.27 41.40 -21.49
CA ARG A 222 10.94 40.87 -21.76
C ARG A 222 10.99 39.44 -22.31
N LEU A 223 11.82 39.21 -23.32
CA LEU A 223 12.02 37.86 -23.91
C LEU A 223 12.56 36.87 -22.87
N ARG A 224 13.46 37.33 -21.99
CA ARG A 224 13.97 36.51 -20.89
C ARG A 224 12.87 36.16 -19.89
N VAL A 225 12.03 37.12 -19.47
CA VAL A 225 10.88 36.85 -18.58
C VAL A 225 9.95 35.80 -19.20
N LEU A 226 9.64 35.93 -20.49
CA LEU A 226 8.79 34.96 -21.20
C LEU A 226 9.41 33.55 -21.20
N SER A 227 10.72 33.46 -21.46
CA SER A 227 11.44 32.18 -21.41
C SER A 227 11.43 31.54 -20.02
N GLU A 228 11.59 32.33 -18.95
CA GLU A 228 11.58 31.80 -17.59
C GLU A 228 10.17 31.41 -17.12
N LEU A 229 9.13 32.16 -17.56
CA LEU A 229 7.73 31.77 -17.37
C LEU A 229 7.42 30.42 -18.05
N ASP A 230 7.99 30.17 -19.22
CA ASP A 230 7.83 28.89 -19.91
C ASP A 230 8.43 27.71 -19.13
N LYS A 231 9.65 27.89 -18.60
CA LYS A 231 10.27 26.88 -17.72
C LYS A 231 9.46 26.66 -16.44
N TYR A 232 8.93 27.73 -15.85
CA TYR A 232 8.08 27.64 -14.67
C TYR A 232 6.79 26.85 -14.98
N LEU A 233 6.10 27.18 -16.06
CA LEU A 233 4.88 26.48 -16.50
C LEU A 233 5.13 25.00 -16.78
N GLU A 234 6.25 24.67 -17.45
CA GLU A 234 6.65 23.28 -17.67
C GLU A 234 6.86 22.55 -16.34
N ALA A 235 7.52 23.18 -15.37
CA ALA A 235 7.72 22.61 -14.05
C ALA A 235 6.40 22.37 -13.30
N VAL A 236 5.45 23.33 -13.35
CA VAL A 236 4.09 23.18 -12.78
C VAL A 236 3.36 21.99 -13.40
N LEU A 237 3.37 21.90 -14.73
CA LEU A 237 2.68 20.82 -15.45
C LEU A 237 3.28 19.45 -15.14
N ASN A 238 4.60 19.37 -14.98
CA ASN A 238 5.28 18.15 -14.57
C ASN A 238 4.83 17.67 -13.19
N VAL A 239 4.70 18.58 -12.22
CA VAL A 239 4.17 18.25 -10.88
C VAL A 239 2.70 17.82 -10.98
N ARG A 240 1.86 18.57 -11.69
CA ARG A 240 0.44 18.23 -11.90
C ARG A 240 0.26 16.84 -12.49
N ASN A 241 1.06 16.47 -13.49
CA ASN A 241 1.00 15.16 -14.13
C ASN A 241 1.39 14.05 -13.15
N LYS A 242 2.39 14.28 -12.30
CA LYS A 242 2.77 13.34 -11.25
C LYS A 242 1.69 13.17 -10.19
N ASP A 243 1.06 14.27 -9.76
CA ASP A 243 -0.03 14.19 -8.80
C ASP A 243 -1.22 13.39 -9.33
N LYS A 244 -1.59 13.58 -10.61
CA LYS A 244 -2.63 12.77 -11.27
C LYS A 244 -2.29 11.29 -11.29
N MET A 245 -1.05 10.96 -11.65
CA MET A 245 -0.59 9.57 -11.72
C MET A 245 -0.54 8.92 -10.33
N LEU A 246 -0.08 9.64 -9.30
CA LEU A 246 -0.15 9.19 -7.91
C LEU A 246 -1.61 9.01 -7.46
N GLY A 247 -2.51 9.85 -7.95
CA GLY A 247 -3.94 9.84 -7.59
C GLY A 247 -4.27 10.83 -6.49
N TYR A 248 -3.53 11.94 -6.34
CA TYR A 248 -3.94 12.98 -5.40
C TYR A 248 -5.30 13.57 -5.82
N GLY A 249 -6.26 13.55 -4.90
CA GLY A 249 -7.61 14.06 -5.14
C GLY A 249 -8.52 13.16 -5.98
N SER A 250 -8.13 11.91 -6.28
CA SER A 250 -8.99 10.93 -6.97
C SER A 250 -8.63 9.48 -6.62
N ASN A 251 -9.53 8.54 -6.88
CA ASN A 251 -9.26 7.10 -6.70
C ASN A 251 -8.60 6.44 -7.92
N GLU A 252 -8.24 7.20 -8.96
CA GLU A 252 -7.84 6.63 -10.27
C GLU A 252 -6.31 6.44 -10.45
N GLY A 253 -5.51 6.89 -9.47
CA GLY A 253 -4.05 6.80 -9.52
C GLY A 253 -3.46 5.54 -8.86
N LEU A 254 -2.13 5.53 -8.70
CA LEU A 254 -1.39 4.44 -8.07
C LEU A 254 -1.88 4.16 -6.64
N ILE A 255 -2.20 5.19 -5.86
CA ILE A 255 -2.75 5.06 -4.50
C ILE A 255 -4.06 4.27 -4.53
N GLY A 256 -5.01 4.68 -5.36
CA GLY A 256 -6.31 4.01 -5.50
C GLY A 256 -6.17 2.56 -5.94
N LYS A 257 -5.30 2.29 -6.93
CA LYS A 257 -4.99 0.92 -7.38
C LYS A 257 -4.46 0.03 -6.26
N GLN A 258 -3.61 0.56 -5.37
CA GLN A 258 -3.11 -0.19 -4.21
C GLN A 258 -4.22 -0.47 -3.18
N LEU A 259 -5.06 0.52 -2.90
CA LEU A 259 -6.20 0.36 -2.00
C LEU A 259 -7.19 -0.67 -2.53
N ASP A 260 -7.51 -0.65 -3.81
CA ASP A 260 -8.40 -1.63 -4.46
C ASP A 260 -7.81 -3.04 -4.45
N LEU A 261 -6.49 -3.15 -4.64
CA LEU A 261 -5.80 -4.42 -4.54
C LEU A 261 -5.84 -4.96 -3.10
N LEU A 262 -5.62 -4.13 -2.09
CA LEU A 262 -5.79 -4.51 -0.69
C LEU A 262 -7.23 -4.94 -0.37
N ASN A 263 -8.23 -4.25 -0.91
CA ASN A 263 -9.64 -4.61 -0.75
C ASN A 263 -9.93 -5.98 -1.34
N THR A 264 -9.40 -6.22 -2.55
CA THR A 264 -9.53 -7.50 -3.24
C THR A 264 -8.84 -8.62 -2.46
N VAL A 265 -7.63 -8.38 -1.94
CA VAL A 265 -6.89 -9.33 -1.13
C VAL A 265 -7.64 -9.64 0.17
N SER A 266 -8.15 -8.61 0.86
CA SER A 266 -8.93 -8.75 2.10
C SER A 266 -10.21 -9.56 1.89
N ALA A 267 -11.01 -9.23 0.86
CA ALA A 267 -12.23 -9.96 0.55
C ALA A 267 -11.95 -11.44 0.20
N LYS A 268 -10.91 -11.69 -0.61
CA LYS A 268 -10.51 -13.05 -0.97
C LYS A 268 -9.94 -13.83 0.22
N SER A 269 -9.20 -13.19 1.12
CA SER A 269 -8.65 -13.84 2.30
C SER A 269 -9.75 -14.24 3.28
N LYS A 270 -10.76 -13.37 3.46
CA LYS A 270 -11.95 -13.68 4.25
C LYS A 270 -12.71 -14.88 3.69
N ASN A 271 -12.96 -14.89 2.37
CA ASN A 271 -13.65 -16.00 1.71
C ASN A 271 -12.89 -17.32 1.83
N LEU A 272 -11.56 -17.30 1.67
CA LEU A 272 -10.72 -18.48 1.87
C LEU A 272 -10.75 -18.95 3.33
N GLY A 273 -10.74 -18.03 4.29
CA GLY A 273 -10.84 -18.36 5.71
C GLY A 273 -12.13 -19.11 6.05
N LEU A 274 -13.27 -18.61 5.57
CA LEU A 274 -14.59 -19.26 5.76
C LEU A 274 -14.64 -20.66 5.16
N GLU A 275 -14.06 -20.84 3.97
CA GLU A 275 -13.99 -22.14 3.31
C GLU A 275 -13.15 -23.15 4.11
N ILE A 276 -12.00 -22.73 4.62
CA ILE A 276 -11.15 -23.59 5.45
C ILE A 276 -11.86 -23.95 6.76
N GLU A 277 -12.58 -23.00 7.39
CA GLU A 277 -13.40 -23.27 8.58
C GLU A 277 -14.48 -24.31 8.31
N GLU A 278 -15.17 -24.22 7.17
CA GLU A 278 -16.18 -25.19 6.75
C GLU A 278 -15.56 -26.59 6.53
N GLN A 279 -14.40 -26.66 5.89
CA GLN A 279 -13.68 -27.92 5.68
C GLN A 279 -13.23 -28.56 7.00
N ILE A 280 -12.72 -27.76 7.94
CA ILE A 280 -12.37 -28.24 9.29
C ILE A 280 -13.62 -28.78 10.00
N ASN A 281 -14.71 -28.02 10.00
CA ASN A 281 -15.96 -28.44 10.65
C ASN A 281 -16.51 -29.74 10.05
N THR A 282 -16.39 -29.91 8.73
CA THR A 282 -16.80 -31.14 8.04
C THR A 282 -15.91 -32.31 8.43
N HIS A 283 -14.59 -32.12 8.41
CA HIS A 283 -13.61 -33.14 8.78
C HIS A 283 -13.77 -33.61 10.24
N VAL A 284 -14.01 -32.67 11.16
CA VAL A 284 -14.31 -32.96 12.56
C VAL A 284 -15.59 -33.77 12.70
N LYS A 285 -16.69 -33.34 12.04
CA LYS A 285 -17.97 -34.06 12.08
C LYS A 285 -17.89 -35.48 11.50
N SER A 286 -17.07 -35.71 10.46
CA SER A 286 -16.89 -37.04 9.87
C SER A 286 -15.96 -37.96 10.67
N SER A 287 -15.24 -37.42 11.66
CA SER A 287 -14.27 -38.16 12.48
C SER A 287 -14.87 -38.67 13.81
N PHE A 288 -16.14 -38.34 14.09
CA PHE A 288 -16.94 -38.80 15.22
C PHE A 288 -18.11 -39.65 14.74
#